data_AF-A0A7C4X1L8-F1
#
_entry.id   AF-A0A7C4X1L8-F1
#
_cell.length_a   1.000
_cell.length_b   1.000
_cell.length_c   1.000
_cell.angle_alpha   90.00
_cell.angle_beta   90.00
_cell.angle_gamma   90.00
#
_symmetry.space_group_name_H-M   'P 1'
#
loop_
_entity.id
_entity.type
_entity.pdbx_description
1 polymer ?
#
loop_
_entity_poly.entity_id
_entity_poly.type
_entity_poly.pdbx_seq_one_letter_code
_entity_poly.pdbx_strand_id
1 'polypeptide(L)'
;MFYPSINYNQPVKWWIPSPVEGEKFLVLSTGDMGLGSDSKIAISQAYQDLFLPAGTTITGSFFFGTCDYRPFTDTGTIVLNPIVDPNNPPPYTLSDISIVFCSVDSVGDYGSTETWKDFSYTITPEQEGWYHLTMSVNDGGADTIYESYLAIDNLLICGPGVLLGDLNKDCTVNLDDLSLFSREWLCVCNTHPWDPNVPMDPNTILSVPDFSGIFASNNSDPNTPTDPNSLCIYADFNRNYVVEPNDLIPLTENWLKTDY
;
A
#
# COMPACT_ATOMS: atom_id res chain seq x y z
N MET A 1 0.12 -20.11 -16.89
CA MET A 1 -1.28 -19.66 -17.07
C MET A 1 -2.17 -20.80 -16.57
N PHE A 2 -2.55 -20.74 -15.31
CA PHE A 2 -3.37 -21.75 -14.65
C PHE A 2 -4.82 -21.26 -14.69
N TYR A 3 -5.71 -22.05 -15.30
CA TYR A 3 -7.14 -21.76 -15.33
C TYR A 3 -7.82 -22.77 -14.41
N PRO A 4 -8.13 -22.43 -13.14
CA PRO A 4 -8.90 -23.32 -12.31
C PRO A 4 -10.33 -23.39 -12.85
N SER A 5 -10.79 -24.61 -13.14
CA SER A 5 -12.21 -24.92 -13.32
C SER A 5 -12.67 -25.66 -12.07
N ILE A 6 -13.75 -25.19 -11.45
CA ILE A 6 -14.19 -25.72 -10.15
C ILE A 6 -15.17 -26.86 -10.35
N ASN A 7 -14.85 -27.98 -9.72
CA ASN A 7 -15.83 -28.96 -9.26
C ASN A 7 -16.37 -28.46 -7.92
N TYR A 8 -17.69 -28.33 -7.77
CA TYR A 8 -18.43 -27.79 -6.61
C TYR A 8 -18.12 -28.39 -5.21
N ASN A 9 -17.12 -29.28 -5.08
CA ASN A 9 -16.73 -29.99 -3.86
C ASN A 9 -15.20 -30.03 -3.63
N GLN A 10 -14.42 -29.18 -4.30
CA GLN A 10 -12.98 -29.09 -4.03
C GLN A 10 -12.67 -27.84 -3.22
N PRO A 11 -11.93 -27.94 -2.09
CA PRO A 11 -11.49 -26.76 -1.36
C PRO A 11 -10.64 -25.90 -2.28
N VAL A 12 -10.99 -24.63 -2.38
CA VAL A 12 -10.15 -23.63 -3.02
C VAL A 12 -8.91 -23.49 -2.16
N LYS A 13 -7.74 -23.66 -2.77
CA LYS A 13 -6.46 -23.64 -2.07
C LYS A 13 -5.61 -22.49 -2.59
N TRP A 14 -5.44 -21.51 -1.74
CA TRP A 14 -4.38 -20.52 -1.83
C TRP A 14 -3.71 -20.42 -0.47
N TRP A 15 -2.53 -19.82 -0.42
CA TRP A 15 -1.76 -19.63 0.79
C TRP A 15 -1.34 -18.17 0.88
N ILE A 16 -1.26 -17.66 2.10
CA ILE A 16 -0.59 -16.38 2.34
C ILE A 16 0.90 -16.64 2.08
N PRO A 17 1.58 -15.86 1.20
CA PRO A 17 3.02 -15.97 1.01
C PRO A 17 3.78 -15.79 2.33
N SER A 18 5.07 -16.12 2.35
CA SER A 18 5.91 -15.80 3.51
C SER A 18 5.80 -14.30 3.85
N PRO A 19 5.80 -13.93 5.15
CA PRO A 19 5.76 -12.53 5.57
C PRO A 19 6.88 -11.70 4.91
N VAL A 20 6.63 -10.41 4.70
CA VAL A 20 7.59 -9.46 4.12
C VAL A 20 8.74 -9.23 5.10
N GLU A 21 8.40 -8.87 6.34
CA GLU A 21 9.34 -8.71 7.45
C GLU A 21 9.19 -9.91 8.41
N GLY A 22 7.97 -10.14 8.88
CA GLY A 22 7.63 -11.28 9.73
C GLY A 22 7.93 -11.12 11.23
N GLU A 23 8.40 -9.95 11.68
CA GLU A 23 8.54 -9.67 13.11
C GLU A 23 7.18 -9.39 13.78
N LYS A 24 6.30 -8.66 13.10
CA LYS A 24 4.95 -8.32 13.57
C LYS A 24 3.92 -8.52 12.47
N PHE A 25 2.99 -9.42 12.70
CA PHE A 25 2.07 -9.91 11.67
C PHE A 25 0.64 -9.95 12.18
N LEU A 26 -0.30 -9.43 11.39
CA LEU A 26 -1.73 -9.50 11.66
C LEU A 26 -2.42 -10.32 10.57
N VAL A 27 -3.28 -11.26 10.97
CA VAL A 27 -4.21 -11.95 10.06
C VAL A 27 -5.62 -11.81 10.61
N LEU A 28 -6.52 -11.36 9.75
CA LEU A 28 -7.96 -11.32 9.97
C LEU A 28 -8.61 -12.31 9.01
N SER A 29 -9.65 -13.01 9.46
CA SER A 29 -10.40 -13.97 8.65
C SER A 29 -11.90 -13.89 8.96
N THR A 30 -12.74 -14.06 7.94
CA THR A 30 -14.19 -14.31 8.10
C THR A 30 -14.51 -15.77 8.44
N GLY A 31 -13.51 -16.67 8.51
CA GLY A 31 -13.69 -18.06 8.92
C GLY A 31 -12.49 -18.69 9.65
N ASP A 32 -12.32 -20.01 9.52
CA ASP A 32 -11.20 -20.79 10.11
C ASP A 32 -11.17 -20.99 11.64
N MET A 33 -12.30 -20.83 12.34
CA MET A 33 -12.41 -21.00 13.81
C MET A 33 -12.68 -22.45 14.30
N GLY A 34 -12.45 -23.48 13.47
CA GLY A 34 -12.53 -24.91 13.85
C GLY A 34 -13.82 -25.64 13.45
N LEU A 35 -13.95 -26.93 13.85
CA LEU A 35 -14.96 -27.92 13.41
C LEU A 35 -16.45 -27.61 13.75
N GLY A 36 -16.78 -26.35 14.02
CA GLY A 36 -18.12 -25.84 14.21
C GLY A 36 -18.19 -24.33 14.07
N SER A 37 -17.30 -23.72 13.27
CA SER A 37 -17.24 -22.28 13.08
C SER A 37 -18.61 -21.77 12.61
N ASP A 38 -19.16 -20.90 13.46
CA ASP A 38 -20.46 -20.26 13.33
C ASP A 38 -20.60 -19.70 11.91
N SER A 39 -21.63 -20.11 11.18
CA SER A 39 -21.91 -19.71 9.80
C SER A 39 -22.36 -18.25 9.71
N LYS A 40 -21.73 -17.34 10.47
CA LYS A 40 -22.23 -15.99 10.79
C LYS A 40 -21.14 -14.94 11.02
N ILE A 41 -19.84 -15.29 10.98
CA ILE A 41 -18.79 -14.29 11.16
C ILE A 41 -18.64 -13.52 9.85
N ALA A 42 -19.44 -12.46 9.70
CA ALA A 42 -19.41 -11.62 8.50
C ALA A 42 -18.26 -10.61 8.51
N ILE A 43 -17.64 -10.34 9.66
CA ILE A 43 -16.58 -9.33 9.80
C ILE A 43 -15.57 -9.77 10.85
N SER A 44 -14.29 -9.61 10.53
CA SER A 44 -13.19 -9.63 11.50
C SER A 44 -12.39 -8.33 11.40
N GLN A 45 -12.09 -7.72 12.54
CA GLN A 45 -11.48 -6.40 12.61
C GLN A 45 -10.49 -6.26 13.77
N ALA A 46 -9.47 -5.44 13.55
CA ALA A 46 -8.58 -4.90 14.58
C ALA A 46 -8.54 -3.38 14.46
N TYR A 47 -8.43 -2.67 15.58
CA TYR A 47 -8.31 -1.21 15.55
C TYR A 47 -7.43 -0.65 16.67
N GLN A 48 -6.92 0.56 16.44
CA GLN A 48 -6.21 1.36 17.44
C GLN A 48 -6.55 2.84 17.28
N ASP A 49 -6.66 3.53 18.40
CA ASP A 49 -6.87 4.99 18.45
C ASP A 49 -5.50 5.69 18.46
N LEU A 50 -5.32 6.66 17.57
CA LEU A 50 -4.08 7.44 17.52
C LEU A 50 -4.31 8.85 16.96
N PHE A 51 -3.40 9.75 17.33
CA PHE A 51 -3.37 11.10 16.78
C PHE A 51 -2.37 11.15 15.61
N LEU A 52 -2.79 11.73 14.49
CA LEU A 52 -2.01 11.83 13.27
C LEU A 52 -1.77 13.31 12.93
N PRO A 53 -0.57 13.84 13.22
CA PRO A 53 -0.14 15.16 12.74
C PRO A 53 -0.09 15.23 11.21
N ALA A 54 -0.27 16.45 10.66
CA ALA A 54 -0.02 16.70 9.24
C ALA A 54 1.41 16.31 8.83
N GLY A 55 1.56 15.60 7.71
CA GLY A 55 2.82 15.08 7.19
C GLY A 55 3.14 13.64 7.62
N THR A 56 2.46 13.11 8.64
CA THR A 56 2.63 11.72 9.09
C THR A 56 2.32 10.76 7.94
N THR A 57 3.14 9.73 7.76
CA THR A 57 2.94 8.73 6.72
C THR A 57 2.68 7.36 7.31
N ILE A 58 1.59 6.72 6.91
CA ILE A 58 1.25 5.34 7.28
C ILE A 58 1.63 4.45 6.12
N THR A 59 2.39 3.40 6.39
CA THR A 59 2.98 2.53 5.37
C THR A 59 2.95 1.07 5.81
N GLY A 60 3.03 0.15 4.86
CA GLY A 60 3.18 -1.27 5.12
C GLY A 60 2.78 -2.12 3.93
N SER A 61 2.62 -3.42 4.17
CA SER A 61 2.27 -4.39 3.14
C SER A 61 1.01 -5.16 3.54
N PHE A 62 0.14 -5.43 2.57
CA PHE A 62 -1.06 -6.24 2.76
C PHE A 62 -1.16 -7.36 1.74
N PHE A 63 -1.87 -8.42 2.13
CA PHE A 63 -2.29 -9.49 1.25
C PHE A 63 -3.77 -9.77 1.49
N PHE A 64 -4.56 -9.74 0.43
CA PHE A 64 -5.97 -10.13 0.48
C PHE A 64 -6.18 -11.38 -0.37
N GLY A 65 -6.95 -12.32 0.16
CA GLY A 65 -7.35 -13.54 -0.50
C GLY A 65 -8.76 -13.94 -0.10
N THR A 66 -9.51 -14.47 -1.04
CA THR A 66 -10.91 -14.85 -0.86
C THR A 66 -11.17 -16.22 -1.47
N CYS A 67 -11.94 -17.03 -0.76
CA CYS A 67 -12.54 -18.26 -1.30
C CYS A 67 -13.89 -18.00 -1.96
N ASP A 68 -14.31 -16.74 -2.08
CA ASP A 68 -15.62 -16.35 -2.58
C ASP A 68 -15.58 -15.88 -4.04
N TYR A 69 -16.74 -15.59 -4.62
CA TYR A 69 -16.92 -15.33 -6.03
C TYR A 69 -18.11 -14.38 -6.28
N ARG A 70 -18.08 -13.71 -7.44
CA ARG A 70 -19.17 -12.79 -7.80
C ARG A 70 -20.51 -13.51 -7.93
N PRO A 71 -21.62 -12.93 -7.44
CA PRO A 71 -21.79 -11.50 -7.10
C PRO A 71 -21.50 -11.16 -5.62
N PHE A 72 -21.01 -12.09 -4.83
CA PHE A 72 -20.70 -11.85 -3.43
C PHE A 72 -19.41 -11.01 -3.34
N THR A 73 -19.44 -10.00 -2.49
CA THR A 73 -18.47 -8.89 -2.51
C THR A 73 -17.75 -8.81 -1.19
N ASP A 74 -16.93 -9.82 -0.94
CA ASP A 74 -15.99 -9.79 0.16
C ASP A 74 -14.96 -8.70 -0.05
N THR A 75 -14.55 -8.08 1.05
CA THR A 75 -13.67 -6.92 1.06
C THR A 75 -12.63 -7.01 2.16
N GLY A 76 -11.43 -6.52 1.87
CA GLY A 76 -10.38 -6.23 2.84
C GLY A 76 -10.07 -4.74 2.85
N THR A 77 -10.00 -4.12 4.03
CA THR A 77 -9.83 -2.68 4.16
C THR A 77 -8.86 -2.27 5.25
N ILE A 78 -8.20 -1.13 5.02
CA ILE A 78 -7.47 -0.35 6.02
C ILE A 78 -8.01 1.08 5.93
N VAL A 79 -8.62 1.57 7.01
CA VAL A 79 -9.38 2.83 7.03
C VAL A 79 -9.01 3.63 8.26
N LEU A 80 -8.92 4.95 8.11
CA LEU A 80 -8.92 5.88 9.24
C LEU A 80 -10.31 6.47 9.41
N ASN A 81 -10.96 6.18 10.54
CA ASN A 81 -12.24 6.77 10.89
C ASN A 81 -12.03 7.92 11.89
N PRO A 82 -12.40 9.17 11.56
CA PRO A 82 -12.18 10.31 12.43
C PRO A 82 -12.87 10.16 13.79
N ILE A 83 -12.13 10.43 14.86
CA ILE A 83 -12.66 10.58 16.22
C ILE A 83 -12.91 12.07 16.44
N VAL A 84 -14.15 12.50 16.25
CA VAL A 84 -14.54 13.90 16.43
C VAL A 84 -15.09 14.11 17.84
N ASP A 85 -14.41 14.91 18.66
CA ASP A 85 -14.99 15.40 19.92
C ASP A 85 -16.06 16.46 19.59
N PRO A 86 -17.35 16.21 19.90
CA PRO A 86 -18.41 17.17 19.63
C PRO A 86 -18.27 18.49 20.40
N ASN A 87 -17.47 18.53 21.46
CA ASN A 87 -17.23 19.75 22.25
C ASN A 87 -16.04 20.57 21.76
N ASN A 88 -15.17 19.98 20.94
CA ASN A 88 -14.01 20.65 20.37
C ASN A 88 -13.77 20.15 18.93
N PRO A 89 -14.70 20.43 18.00
CA PRO A 89 -14.57 19.96 16.63
C PRO A 89 -13.36 20.63 15.96
N PRO A 90 -12.63 19.90 15.09
CA PRO A 90 -11.59 20.49 14.28
C PRO A 90 -12.17 21.60 13.38
N PRO A 91 -11.35 22.56 12.93
CA PRO A 91 -11.78 23.66 12.06
C PRO A 91 -12.17 23.19 10.64
N TYR A 92 -11.97 21.91 10.32
CA TYR A 92 -12.29 21.27 9.05
C TYR A 92 -13.21 20.06 9.29
N THR A 93 -14.00 19.68 8.28
CA THR A 93 -14.79 18.45 8.33
C THR A 93 -13.90 17.26 7.99
N LEU A 94 -13.62 16.40 8.98
CA LEU A 94 -12.92 15.15 8.75
C LEU A 94 -13.90 14.10 8.17
N SER A 95 -13.43 13.33 7.20
CA SER A 95 -14.13 12.18 6.63
C SER A 95 -13.29 10.91 6.79
N ASP A 96 -13.93 9.75 6.65
CA ASP A 96 -13.21 8.48 6.56
C ASP A 96 -12.17 8.53 5.43
N ILE A 97 -10.98 7.99 5.71
CA ILE A 97 -9.89 7.89 4.75
C ILE A 97 -9.64 6.41 4.49
N SER A 98 -9.94 5.97 3.26
CA SER A 98 -9.63 4.60 2.82
C SER A 98 -8.17 4.55 2.35
N ILE A 99 -7.31 3.90 3.13
CA ILE A 99 -5.90 3.66 2.77
C ILE A 99 -5.80 2.47 1.82
N VAL A 100 -6.45 1.36 2.18
CA VAL A 100 -6.53 0.15 1.36
C VAL A 100 -7.98 -0.25 1.21
N PHE A 101 -8.36 -0.58 -0.02
CA PHE A 101 -9.61 -1.26 -0.33
C PHE A 101 -9.32 -2.33 -1.40
N CYS A 102 -9.69 -3.57 -1.10
CA CYS A 102 -9.64 -4.68 -2.04
C CYS A 102 -10.90 -5.50 -1.89
N SER A 103 -11.30 -6.16 -2.98
CA SER A 103 -12.53 -6.95 -3.03
C SER A 103 -12.43 -8.13 -3.99
N VAL A 104 -13.41 -9.04 -3.95
CA VAL A 104 -13.58 -10.11 -4.95
C VAL A 104 -13.54 -9.55 -6.38
N ASP A 105 -14.13 -8.38 -6.63
CA ASP A 105 -14.08 -7.74 -7.94
C ASP A 105 -12.65 -7.39 -8.39
N SER A 106 -11.77 -7.06 -7.44
CA SER A 106 -10.37 -6.72 -7.72
C SER A 106 -9.46 -7.92 -7.89
N VAL A 107 -9.69 -9.01 -7.14
CA VAL A 107 -8.83 -10.20 -7.15
C VAL A 107 -9.36 -11.34 -8.02
N GLY A 108 -10.61 -11.23 -8.47
CA GLY A 108 -11.31 -12.26 -9.22
C GLY A 108 -11.93 -13.33 -8.32
N ASP A 109 -12.77 -14.16 -8.94
CA ASP A 109 -13.44 -15.27 -8.26
C ASP A 109 -12.40 -16.26 -7.71
N TYR A 110 -12.48 -16.56 -6.41
CA TYR A 110 -11.56 -17.45 -5.70
C TYR A 110 -10.11 -16.98 -5.73
N GLY A 111 -9.95 -15.65 -5.81
CA GLY A 111 -8.70 -14.99 -6.12
C GLY A 111 -7.94 -14.48 -4.92
N SER A 112 -6.79 -13.88 -5.21
CA SER A 112 -6.02 -13.11 -4.24
C SER A 112 -5.24 -12.02 -4.93
N THR A 113 -4.60 -11.16 -4.15
CA THR A 113 -3.61 -10.19 -4.64
C THR A 113 -2.35 -10.82 -5.29
N GLU A 114 -2.24 -12.16 -5.29
CA GLU A 114 -1.14 -13.01 -5.78
C GLU A 114 0.19 -12.85 -5.02
N THR A 115 0.50 -11.64 -4.60
CA THR A 115 1.72 -11.19 -3.93
C THR A 115 1.37 -10.11 -2.92
N TRP A 116 2.27 -9.85 -1.97
CA TRP A 116 2.16 -8.70 -1.07
C TRP A 116 2.05 -7.40 -1.88
N LYS A 117 1.16 -6.52 -1.44
CA LYS A 117 0.95 -5.19 -2.00
C LYS A 117 1.32 -4.15 -0.97
N ASP A 118 2.18 -3.23 -1.35
CA ASP A 118 2.58 -2.13 -0.48
C ASP A 118 1.55 -1.00 -0.53
N PHE A 119 1.39 -0.30 0.58
CA PHE A 119 0.58 0.89 0.68
C PHE A 119 1.35 1.99 1.42
N SER A 120 1.05 3.25 1.08
CA SER A 120 1.63 4.41 1.73
C SER A 120 0.65 5.58 1.64
N TYR A 121 0.35 6.22 2.77
CA TYR A 121 -0.59 7.32 2.86
C TYR A 121 -0.07 8.44 3.76
N THR A 122 0.01 9.65 3.23
CA THR A 122 0.48 10.83 3.97
C THR A 122 -0.70 11.73 4.34
N ILE A 123 -0.76 12.11 5.62
CA ILE A 123 -1.82 12.94 6.20
C ILE A 123 -1.63 14.39 5.77
N THR A 124 -2.64 15.00 5.15
CA THR A 124 -2.59 16.43 4.78
C THR A 124 -2.93 17.33 5.99
N PRO A 125 -2.60 18.64 5.94
CA PRO A 125 -2.98 19.57 7.01
C PRO A 125 -4.47 19.59 7.36
N GLU A 126 -5.35 19.38 6.37
CA GLU A 126 -6.80 19.35 6.56
C GLU A 126 -7.31 18.02 7.15
N GLN A 127 -6.43 17.01 7.22
CA GLN A 127 -6.70 15.67 7.73
C GLN A 127 -6.02 15.40 9.07
N GLU A 128 -5.41 16.42 9.68
CA GLU A 128 -4.83 16.26 11.02
C GLU A 128 -5.93 15.99 12.05
N GLY A 129 -5.73 14.97 12.89
CA GLY A 129 -6.72 14.63 13.91
C GLY A 129 -6.51 13.31 14.63
N TRP A 130 -7.48 12.99 15.48
CA TRP A 130 -7.61 11.68 16.12
C TRP A 130 -8.39 10.74 15.21
N TYR A 131 -7.93 9.49 15.11
CA TYR A 131 -8.53 8.47 14.26
C TYR A 131 -8.59 7.11 14.95
N HIS A 132 -9.63 6.34 14.64
CA HIS A 132 -9.59 4.88 14.72
C HIS A 132 -8.91 4.39 13.44
N LEU A 133 -7.69 3.86 13.54
CA LEU A 133 -7.08 3.09 12.48
C LEU A 133 -7.69 1.69 12.53
N THR A 134 -8.54 1.37 11.56
CA THR A 134 -9.32 0.14 11.49
C THR A 134 -8.84 -0.71 10.32
N MET A 135 -8.53 -1.96 10.59
CA MET A 135 -8.25 -2.97 9.58
C MET A 135 -9.33 -4.04 9.67
N SER A 136 -9.92 -4.40 8.53
CA SER A 136 -11.04 -5.34 8.53
C SER A 136 -11.10 -6.20 7.28
N VAL A 137 -11.63 -7.42 7.45
CA VAL A 137 -12.12 -8.26 6.36
C VAL A 137 -13.60 -8.51 6.58
N ASN A 138 -14.39 -8.37 5.51
CA ASN A 138 -15.84 -8.40 5.55
C ASN A 138 -16.38 -9.26 4.39
N ASP A 139 -17.32 -10.13 4.72
CA ASP A 139 -17.93 -11.18 3.89
C ASP A 139 -19.16 -10.69 3.07
N GLY A 140 -19.38 -9.38 3.00
CA GLY A 140 -20.54 -8.76 2.33
C GLY A 140 -21.92 -9.07 2.95
N GLY A 141 -22.02 -10.04 3.87
CA GLY A 141 -23.21 -10.42 4.63
C GLY A 141 -24.28 -11.19 3.84
N ALA A 142 -23.98 -11.63 2.62
CA ALA A 142 -24.95 -12.29 1.73
C ALA A 142 -24.81 -13.83 1.74
N ASP A 143 -23.59 -14.35 1.83
CA ASP A 143 -23.29 -15.74 2.11
C ASP A 143 -22.04 -15.82 3.02
N THR A 144 -22.16 -16.57 4.10
CA THR A 144 -21.10 -16.72 5.11
C THR A 144 -20.41 -18.07 5.00
N ILE A 145 -20.32 -18.56 3.77
CA ILE A 145 -19.95 -19.93 3.45
C ILE A 145 -18.47 -20.01 3.09
N TYR A 146 -17.97 -19.03 2.34
CA TYR A 146 -16.59 -19.00 1.88
C TYR A 146 -15.79 -17.99 2.67
N GLU A 147 -14.58 -18.37 3.07
CA GLU A 147 -13.77 -17.52 3.92
C GLU A 147 -12.94 -16.52 3.11
N SER A 148 -12.78 -15.33 3.69
CA SER A 148 -11.91 -14.27 3.21
C SER A 148 -10.92 -13.86 4.27
N TYR A 149 -9.73 -13.45 3.84
CA TYR A 149 -8.62 -13.12 4.74
C TYR A 149 -7.92 -11.85 4.31
N LEU A 150 -7.53 -11.08 5.31
CA LEU A 150 -6.65 -9.93 5.18
C LEU A 150 -5.44 -10.16 6.08
N ALA A 151 -4.26 -10.23 5.48
CA ALA A 151 -2.99 -10.25 6.19
C ALA A 151 -2.28 -8.91 6.03
N ILE A 152 -1.66 -8.43 7.10
CA ILE A 152 -0.94 -7.16 7.15
C ILE A 152 0.39 -7.41 7.85
N ASP A 153 1.45 -6.88 7.25
CA ASP A 153 2.82 -6.97 7.73
C ASP A 153 3.54 -5.63 7.52
N ASN A 154 4.65 -5.41 8.22
CA ASN A 154 5.47 -4.20 8.11
C ASN A 154 4.67 -2.88 8.28
N LEU A 155 3.63 -2.88 9.13
CA LEU A 155 2.82 -1.68 9.37
C LEU A 155 3.61 -0.69 10.24
N LEU A 156 3.90 0.47 9.66
CA LEU A 156 4.67 1.53 10.30
C LEU A 156 3.95 2.87 10.15
N ILE A 157 4.16 3.75 11.14
CA ILE A 157 3.69 5.12 11.13
C ILE A 157 4.92 6.00 11.27
N CYS A 158 5.30 6.66 10.18
CA CYS A 158 6.43 7.58 10.14
C CYS A 158 6.00 8.98 10.56
N GLY A 159 6.86 9.67 11.31
CA GLY A 159 6.65 11.05 11.72
C GLY A 159 6.43 12.04 10.55
N PRO A 160 6.04 13.29 10.84
CA PRO A 160 5.74 14.29 9.83
C PRO A 160 6.96 14.84 9.06
N GLY A 161 8.15 14.27 9.30
CA GLY A 161 9.36 14.60 8.57
C GLY A 161 9.46 13.79 7.28
N VAL A 162 9.81 14.44 6.17
CA VAL A 162 10.34 13.70 5.03
C VAL A 162 11.78 13.33 5.37
N LEU A 163 12.02 12.07 5.73
CA LEU A 163 13.35 11.55 5.93
C LEU A 163 13.99 11.27 4.56
N LEU A 164 14.59 12.30 3.95
CA LEU A 164 15.25 12.15 2.64
C LEU A 164 16.29 11.01 2.70
N GLY A 165 16.22 10.08 1.75
CA GLY A 165 17.04 8.87 1.76
C GLY A 165 16.30 7.62 2.20
N ASP A 166 15.11 7.73 2.78
CA ASP A 166 14.20 6.59 3.05
C ASP A 166 13.39 6.30 1.77
N LEU A 167 13.97 5.46 0.91
CA LEU A 167 13.44 5.12 -0.41
C LEU A 167 12.40 4.00 -0.34
N ASN A 168 12.55 3.07 0.61
CA ASN A 168 11.57 2.00 0.81
C ASN A 168 10.40 2.42 1.71
N LYS A 169 10.47 3.62 2.31
CA LYS A 169 9.47 4.22 3.20
C LYS A 169 9.21 3.36 4.43
N ASP A 170 10.27 2.82 5.03
CA ASP A 170 10.20 2.08 6.29
C ASP A 170 10.47 2.97 7.52
N CYS A 171 10.49 4.29 7.33
CA CYS A 171 10.82 5.32 8.32
C CYS A 171 12.27 5.26 8.83
N THR A 172 13.14 4.47 8.20
CA THR A 172 14.56 4.36 8.52
C THR A 172 15.37 4.58 7.25
N VAL A 173 16.56 5.20 7.36
CA VAL A 173 17.53 5.19 6.25
C VAL A 173 18.61 4.17 6.55
N ASN A 174 18.64 3.06 5.83
CA ASN A 174 19.55 1.96 6.08
C ASN A 174 20.11 1.33 4.78
N LEU A 175 20.64 0.12 4.88
CA LEU A 175 21.25 -0.58 3.75
C LEU A 175 20.25 -0.94 2.66
N ASP A 176 18.98 -1.15 3.01
CA ASP A 176 17.91 -1.46 2.07
C ASP A 176 17.62 -0.26 1.16
N ASP A 177 17.65 0.96 1.70
CA ASP A 177 17.58 2.18 0.89
C ASP A 177 18.78 2.35 -0.02
N LEU A 178 19.99 2.11 0.50
CA LEU A 178 21.20 2.18 -0.31
C LEU A 178 21.18 1.14 -1.44
N SER A 179 20.62 -0.04 -1.18
CA SER A 179 20.41 -1.09 -2.17
C SER A 179 19.44 -0.61 -3.27
N LEU A 180 18.32 0.02 -2.91
CA LEU A 180 17.40 0.63 -3.88
C LEU A 180 18.09 1.73 -4.69
N PHE A 181 18.75 2.67 -4.02
CA PHE A 181 19.50 3.76 -4.66
C PHE A 181 20.55 3.23 -5.64
N SER A 182 21.27 2.16 -5.26
CA SER A 182 22.33 1.57 -6.09
C SER A 182 21.83 0.97 -7.40
N ARG A 183 20.56 0.54 -7.46
CA ARG A 183 19.92 0.04 -8.69
C ARG A 183 19.71 1.15 -9.72
N GLU A 184 19.48 2.36 -9.22
CA GLU A 184 19.25 3.56 -10.02
C GLU A 184 20.53 4.36 -10.24
N TRP A 185 21.71 3.89 -9.81
CA TRP A 185 22.94 4.67 -9.91
C TRP A 185 23.28 5.02 -11.36
N LEU A 186 23.43 6.33 -11.62
CA LEU A 186 23.65 6.92 -12.95
C LEU A 186 22.47 6.75 -13.92
N CYS A 187 21.28 6.40 -13.41
CA CYS A 187 20.05 6.34 -14.20
C CYS A 187 19.60 7.75 -14.59
N VAL A 188 19.10 7.89 -15.82
CA VAL A 188 18.60 9.16 -16.37
C VAL A 188 17.07 9.13 -16.36
N CYS A 189 16.46 9.82 -15.39
CA CYS A 189 15.03 9.69 -15.08
C CYS A 189 14.09 10.38 -16.09
N ASN A 190 14.62 11.09 -17.10
CA ASN A 190 13.86 11.79 -18.12
C ASN A 190 13.91 11.09 -19.49
N THR A 191 13.49 9.82 -19.57
CA THR A 191 13.25 9.09 -20.84
C THR A 191 14.30 9.35 -21.93
N HIS A 192 15.52 8.81 -21.79
CA HIS A 192 16.42 8.76 -22.93
C HIS A 192 16.46 7.33 -23.51
N PRO A 193 16.19 7.11 -24.81
CA PRO A 193 16.20 5.78 -25.45
C PRO A 193 17.61 5.14 -25.57
N TRP A 194 18.56 5.62 -24.76
CA TRP A 194 19.97 5.21 -24.74
C TRP A 194 20.45 4.89 -23.33
N ASP A 195 19.57 4.93 -22.32
CA ASP A 195 19.92 4.43 -21.00
C ASP A 195 20.01 2.89 -21.05
N PRO A 196 21.20 2.30 -20.85
CA PRO A 196 21.38 0.85 -20.87
C PRO A 196 20.70 0.13 -19.70
N ASN A 197 20.20 0.85 -18.70
CA ASN A 197 19.53 0.31 -17.52
C ASN A 197 17.99 0.35 -17.61
N VAL A 198 17.41 0.96 -18.64
CA VAL A 198 15.96 0.98 -18.84
C VAL A 198 15.57 -0.12 -19.82
N PRO A 199 14.86 -1.19 -19.40
CA PRO A 199 14.19 -2.07 -20.35
C PRO A 199 13.21 -1.21 -21.15
N MET A 200 13.44 -1.12 -22.46
CA MET A 200 12.65 -0.32 -23.39
C MET A 200 11.14 -0.58 -23.18
N ASP A 201 10.44 0.37 -22.58
CA ASP A 201 8.98 0.29 -22.40
C ASP A 201 8.30 0.49 -23.78
N PRO A 202 7.59 -0.53 -24.30
CA PRO A 202 6.92 -0.44 -25.59
C PRO A 202 5.78 0.59 -25.63
N ASN A 203 5.38 1.19 -24.50
CA ASN A 203 4.25 2.12 -24.41
C ASN A 203 4.64 3.59 -24.15
N THR A 204 5.91 3.96 -24.24
CA THR A 204 6.35 5.36 -24.06
C THR A 204 5.77 6.28 -25.15
N ILE A 205 4.63 6.93 -24.90
CA ILE A 205 4.17 8.05 -25.73
C ILE A 205 4.85 9.31 -25.20
N LEU A 206 5.73 9.88 -26.03
CA LEU A 206 6.39 11.17 -25.83
C LEU A 206 5.35 12.29 -25.75
N SER A 207 4.87 12.60 -24.55
CA SER A 207 4.27 13.90 -24.26
C SER A 207 4.78 14.42 -22.92
N VAL A 208 5.47 15.56 -23.01
CA VAL A 208 6.00 16.36 -21.90
C VAL A 208 4.88 16.64 -20.89
N PRO A 209 5.03 16.30 -19.59
CA PRO A 209 4.09 16.76 -18.56
C PRO A 209 4.37 18.22 -18.23
N ASP A 210 3.35 19.05 -18.41
CA ASP A 210 3.26 20.41 -17.90
C ASP A 210 3.10 20.36 -16.36
N PHE A 211 3.99 21.05 -15.63
CA PHE A 211 4.06 21.03 -14.16
C PHE A 211 3.23 22.12 -13.48
N SER A 212 2.21 22.66 -14.14
CA SER A 212 1.18 23.45 -13.46
C SER A 212 -0.03 22.57 -13.10
N GLY A 213 0.04 21.83 -11.99
CA GLY A 213 -1.11 21.06 -11.51
C GLY A 213 -0.79 19.94 -10.54
N ILE A 214 -0.45 20.28 -9.30
CA ILE A 214 -0.85 19.42 -8.19
C ILE A 214 -2.39 19.46 -8.22
N PHE A 215 -3.02 18.29 -8.44
CA PHE A 215 -4.44 18.03 -8.67
C PHE A 215 -4.96 18.16 -10.12
N ALA A 216 -5.32 17.00 -10.67
CA ALA A 216 -6.15 16.72 -11.85
C ALA A 216 -5.58 16.99 -13.26
N SER A 217 -5.08 15.94 -13.90
CA SER A 217 -5.39 15.71 -15.32
C SER A 217 -5.52 14.21 -15.61
N ASN A 218 -6.61 13.86 -16.29
CA ASN A 218 -7.04 12.51 -16.64
C ASN A 218 -6.30 11.97 -17.87
N ASN A 219 -4.98 11.75 -17.76
CA ASN A 219 -4.26 10.91 -18.71
C ASN A 219 -3.88 9.63 -17.99
N SER A 220 -4.63 8.58 -18.29
CA SER A 220 -4.35 7.21 -17.88
C SER A 220 -3.09 6.73 -18.60
N ASP A 221 -1.94 7.02 -18.00
CA ASP A 221 -0.98 5.94 -17.81
C ASP A 221 -1.55 5.04 -16.70
N PRO A 222 -1.91 3.78 -16.98
CA PRO A 222 -2.48 2.89 -15.98
C PRO A 222 -1.46 2.41 -14.95
N ASN A 223 -0.20 2.87 -15.00
CA ASN A 223 0.85 2.44 -14.09
C ASN A 223 0.85 3.29 -12.80
N THR A 224 0.03 2.78 -11.88
CA THR A 224 -0.02 2.97 -10.42
C THR A 224 1.36 3.09 -9.72
N PRO A 225 1.43 3.39 -8.41
CA PRO A 225 2.67 3.43 -7.59
C PRO A 225 3.54 2.15 -7.56
N THR A 226 3.25 1.17 -8.42
CA THR A 226 4.00 -0.08 -8.62
C THR A 226 4.82 -0.09 -9.91
N ASP A 227 4.98 1.06 -10.60
CA ASP A 227 5.92 1.15 -11.73
C ASP A 227 7.38 1.10 -11.23
N PRO A 228 8.17 0.09 -11.62
CA PRO A 228 9.61 0.04 -11.31
C PRO A 228 10.40 1.23 -11.90
N ASN A 229 9.86 1.98 -12.85
CA ASN A 229 10.45 3.24 -13.35
C ASN A 229 10.15 4.47 -12.47
N SER A 230 9.47 4.31 -11.32
CA SER A 230 9.27 5.41 -10.34
C SER A 230 10.47 5.62 -9.41
N LEU A 231 11.27 4.58 -9.16
CA LEU A 231 12.39 4.60 -8.21
C LEU A 231 13.49 5.60 -8.61
N CYS A 232 13.81 5.72 -9.90
CA CYS A 232 14.77 6.71 -10.40
C CYS A 232 14.39 8.13 -9.96
N ILE A 233 13.13 8.52 -10.18
CA ILE A 233 12.63 9.86 -9.83
C ILE A 233 12.69 10.10 -8.32
N TYR A 234 12.49 9.06 -7.51
CA TYR A 234 12.62 9.15 -6.05
C TYR A 234 14.08 9.17 -5.57
N ALA A 235 14.99 8.52 -6.31
CA ALA A 235 16.42 8.51 -6.05
C ALA A 235 17.14 9.77 -6.53
N ASP A 236 16.58 10.53 -7.47
CA ASP A 236 17.05 11.85 -7.91
C ASP A 236 16.57 12.96 -6.96
N PHE A 237 17.18 13.05 -5.78
CA PHE A 237 16.78 14.00 -4.74
C PHE A 237 16.98 15.46 -5.15
N ASN A 238 18.00 15.75 -5.95
CA ASN A 238 18.29 17.12 -6.38
C ASN A 238 17.48 17.55 -7.62
N ARG A 239 16.75 16.61 -8.23
CA ARG A 239 15.81 16.80 -9.35
C ARG A 239 16.48 17.33 -10.61
N ASN A 240 17.71 16.88 -10.88
CA ASN A 240 18.42 17.21 -12.12
C ASN A 240 18.23 16.16 -13.22
N TYR A 241 17.35 15.18 -12.98
CA TYR A 241 17.00 14.05 -13.83
C TYR A 241 18.11 13.00 -13.98
N VAL A 242 19.12 13.00 -13.12
CA VAL A 242 20.19 12.01 -13.13
C VAL A 242 20.55 11.62 -11.70
N VAL A 243 20.45 10.32 -11.39
CA VAL A 243 20.90 9.83 -10.07
C VAL A 243 22.43 9.81 -10.04
N GLU A 244 23.03 10.75 -9.35
CA GLU A 244 24.49 10.95 -9.35
C GLU A 244 25.05 11.08 -7.91
N PRO A 245 26.37 11.28 -7.70
CA PRO A 245 26.92 11.37 -6.36
C PRO A 245 26.32 12.45 -5.46
N ASN A 246 25.71 13.51 -6.02
CA ASN A 246 25.02 14.52 -5.24
C ASN A 246 23.74 13.98 -4.59
N ASP A 247 23.11 12.97 -5.18
CA ASP A 247 21.92 12.32 -4.65
C ASP A 247 22.26 11.28 -3.58
N LEU A 248 23.53 10.91 -3.43
CA LEU A 248 23.96 10.11 -2.28
C LEU A 248 24.01 10.94 -0.98
N ILE A 249 24.11 12.27 -1.09
CA ILE A 249 24.26 13.16 0.07
C ILE A 249 23.10 13.01 1.05
N PRO A 250 21.82 13.14 0.66
CA PRO A 250 20.71 13.01 1.61
C PRO A 250 20.66 11.65 2.31
N LEU A 251 20.97 10.57 1.58
CA LEU A 251 21.05 9.22 2.14
C LEU A 251 22.15 9.12 3.20
N THR A 252 23.34 9.69 2.94
CA THR A 252 24.44 9.69 3.91
C THR A 252 24.23 10.63 5.10
N GLU A 253 23.59 11.78 4.91
CA GLU A 253 23.27 12.74 5.98
C GLU A 253 22.19 12.21 6.94
N ASN A 254 21.35 11.29 6.45
CA ASN A 254 20.30 10.65 7.22
C ASN A 254 20.62 9.20 7.59
N TRP A 255 21.83 8.71 7.33
CA TRP A 255 22.21 7.31 7.57
C TRP A 255 21.89 6.85 9.00
N LEU A 256 21.13 5.77 9.11
CA LEU A 256 20.60 5.15 10.32
C LEU A 256 19.69 6.05 11.18
N LYS A 257 19.18 7.14 10.61
CA LYS A 257 18.08 7.88 11.25
C LYS A 257 16.80 7.07 11.11
N THR A 258 15.97 7.18 12.14
CA THR A 258 14.65 6.57 12.27
C THR A 258 13.65 7.64 12.66
N ASP A 259 12.47 7.66 12.06
CA ASP A 259 11.39 8.64 12.34
C ASP A 259 10.08 7.93 12.74
N TYR A 260 10.07 7.31 13.93
CA TYR A 260 8.89 6.69 14.58
C TYR A 260 8.47 7.43 15.86
#